data_AF-A0A3M2EPH6-F1
#
_entry.id   AF-A0A3M2EPH6-F1
#
_cell.length_a   1.000
_cell.length_b   1.000
_cell.length_c   1.000
_cell.angle_alpha   90.00
_cell.angle_beta   90.00
_cell.angle_gamma   90.00
#
_symmetry.space_group_name_H-M   'P 1'
#
loop_
_entity.id
_entity.type
_entity.pdbx_description
1 polymer ?
#
loop_
_entity_poly.entity_id
_entity_poly.type
_entity_poly.pdbx_seq_one_letter_code
_entity_poly.pdbx_strand_id
1 'polypeptide(L)'
;MGRIEENRVGRRARRSFVGYRRPIFILGLMIVSLLVIFSGLLVPPQQRWPNVLKRTAQPPPKRITHRPPPPGQKLDPEEKKALEEAADAQYRLAEYYYQKGDLERAREEYVKLIDNFPYLELDYGFRRDEAWARLKEINKMLAAEKEAATRGVPK
;
A
#
# COMPACT_ATOMS: atom_id res chain seq x y z
N MET A 1 41.83 42.09 76.11
CA MET A 1 40.38 41.92 76.37
C MET A 1 39.66 42.96 75.52
N GLY A 2 38.95 42.68 74.44
CA GLY A 2 38.24 41.50 74.01
C GLY A 2 36.87 41.98 73.57
N ARG A 3 36.57 42.00 72.26
CA ARG A 3 35.22 41.74 71.74
C ARG A 3 35.27 41.54 70.23
N ILE A 4 34.92 40.32 69.85
CA ILE A 4 34.81 39.80 68.49
C ILE A 4 33.52 40.37 67.90
N GLU A 5 33.62 41.21 66.86
CA GLU A 5 32.51 41.50 65.95
C GLU A 5 32.66 40.60 64.73
N GLU A 6 31.90 39.51 64.70
CA GLU A 6 31.87 38.62 63.54
C GLU A 6 30.44 38.48 63.00
N ASN A 7 30.36 38.72 61.70
CA ASN A 7 29.49 38.03 60.77
C ASN A 7 27.96 38.14 60.94
N ARG A 8 27.40 39.15 60.27
CA ARG A 8 26.04 39.07 59.69
C ARG A 8 26.09 39.23 58.17
N VAL A 9 26.64 38.24 57.49
CA VAL A 9 26.50 38.10 56.04
C VAL A 9 25.61 36.90 55.72
N GLY A 10 24.57 37.14 54.91
CA GLY A 10 24.08 36.11 53.99
C GLY A 10 22.83 35.33 54.40
N ARG A 11 21.66 35.99 54.48
CA ARG A 11 20.38 35.32 54.26
C ARG A 11 19.51 36.10 53.27
N ARG A 12 19.79 35.95 51.97
CA ARG A 12 18.80 36.29 50.93
C ARG A 12 18.76 35.22 49.85
N ALA A 13 17.52 34.89 49.51
CA ALA A 13 17.06 34.36 48.23
C ALA A 13 17.41 32.91 47.87
N ARG A 14 16.75 31.95 48.53
CA ARG A 14 16.29 30.73 47.86
C ARG A 14 14.80 30.87 47.55
N ARG A 15 14.43 31.63 46.51
CA ARG A 15 13.09 31.55 45.93
C ARG A 15 13.06 30.33 45.00
N SER A 16 12.17 29.41 45.36
CA SER A 16 11.92 28.10 44.76
C SER A 16 11.63 28.17 43.26
N PHE A 17 12.54 27.63 42.47
CA PHE A 17 12.45 27.44 41.02
C PHE A 17 11.61 26.19 40.67
N VAL A 18 10.40 26.07 41.22
CA VAL A 18 9.58 24.83 41.13
C VAL A 18 8.36 24.98 40.19
N GLY A 19 8.12 26.16 39.60
CA GLY A 19 6.87 26.45 38.86
C GLY A 19 6.78 25.95 37.41
N TYR A 20 7.89 25.68 36.71
CA TYR A 20 7.88 25.54 35.24
C TYR A 20 7.75 24.11 34.70
N ARG A 21 7.82 23.08 35.55
CA ARG A 21 7.78 21.68 35.05
C ARG A 21 6.39 21.23 34.61
N ARG A 22 5.33 21.65 35.31
CA ARG A 22 3.94 21.26 34.98
C ARG A 22 3.44 21.76 33.62
N PRO A 23 3.66 23.02 33.19
CA PRO A 23 3.16 23.48 31.89
C PRO A 23 3.82 22.80 30.69
N ILE A 24 5.09 22.41 30.80
CA ILE A 24 5.82 21.73 29.71
C ILE A 24 5.20 20.35 29.41
N PHE A 25 4.78 19.62 30.44
CA PHE A 25 4.10 18.33 30.26
C PHE A 25 2.77 18.45 29.53
N ILE A 26 1.97 19.47 29.87
CA ILE A 26 0.66 19.71 29.23
C ILE A 26 0.84 20.06 27.76
N LEU A 27 1.83 20.91 27.44
CA LEU A 27 2.15 21.27 26.06
C LEU A 27 2.59 20.05 25.23
N GLY A 28 3.42 19.18 25.81
CA GLY A 28 3.84 17.93 25.16
C GLY A 28 2.67 17.02 24.81
N LEU A 29 1.72 16.84 25.74
CA LEU A 29 0.51 16.05 25.53
C LEU A 29 -0.38 16.60 24.41
N MET A 30 -0.53 17.92 24.34
CA MET A 30 -1.31 18.59 23.29
C MET A 30 -0.69 18.37 21.90
N ILE A 31 0.64 18.47 21.79
CA ILE A 31 1.36 18.24 20.53
C ILE A 31 1.19 16.80 20.05
N VAL A 32 1.31 15.82 20.95
CA VAL A 32 1.11 14.39 20.62
C VAL A 32 -0.32 14.13 20.15
N SER A 33 -1.31 14.70 20.83
CA SER A 33 -2.72 14.56 20.45
C SER A 33 -3.00 15.15 19.05
N LEU A 34 -2.46 16.33 18.76
CA LEU A 34 -2.57 16.96 17.44
C LEU A 34 -1.93 16.12 16.34
N LEU A 35 -0.75 15.53 16.59
CA LEU A 35 -0.09 14.64 15.63
C LEU A 35 -0.93 13.41 15.31
N VAL A 36 -1.58 12.80 16.31
CA VAL A 36 -2.46 11.64 16.10
C VAL A 36 -3.68 12.00 15.23
N ILE A 37 -4.33 13.14 15.51
CA ILE A 37 -5.48 13.61 14.73
C ILE A 37 -5.06 13.94 13.30
N PHE A 38 -3.96 14.66 13.14
CA PHE A 38 -3.46 15.08 11.82
C PHE A 38 -3.05 13.87 10.97
N SER A 39 -2.40 12.87 11.59
CA SER A 39 -2.05 11.63 10.91
C SER A 39 -3.30 10.85 10.44
N GLY A 40 -4.43 10.95 11.16
CA GLY A 40 -5.70 10.36 10.74
C GLY A 40 -6.38 11.08 9.56
N LEU A 41 -6.12 12.38 9.38
CA LEU A 41 -6.67 13.20 8.30
C LEU A 41 -5.89 13.08 6.99
N LEU A 42 -4.59 12.81 7.06
CA LEU A 42 -3.72 12.63 5.89
C LEU A 42 -3.86 11.26 5.22
N VAL A 43 -4.42 10.26 5.90
CA VAL A 43 -4.66 8.95 5.29
C VAL A 43 -5.88 9.04 4.37
N PRO A 44 -5.72 8.85 3.05
CA PRO A 44 -6.83 8.93 2.11
C PRO A 44 -7.94 7.93 2.49
N PRO A 45 -9.23 8.31 2.35
CA PRO A 45 -10.35 7.53 2.85
C PRO A 45 -10.43 6.09 2.30
N GLN A 46 -9.75 5.80 1.19
CA GLN A 46 -9.67 4.46 0.62
C GLN A 46 -8.74 3.49 1.38
N GLN A 47 -7.91 3.96 2.32
CA GLN A 47 -7.04 3.13 3.17
C GLN A 47 -7.54 3.00 4.62
N ARG A 48 -8.80 3.34 4.91
CA ARG A 48 -9.33 3.20 6.26
C ARG A 48 -9.36 1.71 6.68
N TRP A 49 -8.65 1.40 7.77
CA TRP A 49 -8.55 0.10 8.44
C TRP A 49 -9.86 -0.72 8.61
N PRO A 50 -11.06 -0.13 8.81
CA PRO A 50 -12.30 -0.91 8.92
C PRO A 50 -12.60 -1.78 7.69
N ASN A 51 -12.21 -1.32 6.50
CA ASN A 51 -12.41 -2.09 5.27
C ASN A 51 -11.39 -3.24 5.14
N VAL A 52 -10.20 -3.08 5.71
CA VAL A 52 -9.18 -4.13 5.79
C VAL A 52 -9.61 -5.23 6.77
N LEU A 53 -10.21 -4.85 7.91
CA LEU A 53 -10.72 -5.80 8.90
C LEU A 53 -11.93 -6.60 8.36
N LYS A 54 -12.83 -5.97 7.60
CA LYS A 54 -13.94 -6.69 6.96
C LYS A 54 -13.47 -7.72 5.92
N ARG A 55 -12.35 -7.46 5.22
CA ARG A 55 -11.76 -8.41 4.27
C ARG A 55 -11.07 -9.59 4.94
N THR A 56 -10.50 -9.39 6.13
CA THR A 56 -9.85 -10.47 6.89
C THR A 56 -10.83 -11.37 7.63
N ALA A 57 -12.04 -10.87 7.93
CA ALA A 57 -13.10 -11.67 8.55
C ALA A 57 -13.89 -12.54 7.57
N GLN A 58 -13.86 -12.24 6.27
CA GLN A 58 -14.42 -13.16 5.28
C GLN A 58 -13.46 -14.35 5.13
N PRO A 59 -13.94 -15.61 5.20
CA PRO A 59 -13.13 -16.73 4.79
C PRO A 59 -12.65 -16.43 3.36
N PRO A 60 -11.37 -16.68 3.04
CA PRO A 60 -10.85 -16.39 1.71
C PRO A 60 -11.84 -16.98 0.71
N PRO A 61 -12.33 -16.21 -0.29
CA PRO A 61 -13.27 -16.72 -1.27
C PRO A 61 -12.66 -18.02 -1.77
N LYS A 62 -13.41 -19.12 -1.65
CA LYS A 62 -12.95 -20.48 -1.93
C LYS A 62 -12.21 -20.37 -3.26
N ARG A 63 -10.88 -20.44 -3.22
CA ARG A 63 -10.04 -20.08 -4.37
C ARG A 63 -10.55 -21.01 -5.46
N ILE A 64 -11.24 -20.47 -6.45
CA ILE A 64 -11.63 -21.25 -7.60
C ILE A 64 -10.32 -21.41 -8.35
N THR A 65 -9.48 -22.31 -7.84
CA THR A 65 -8.43 -22.90 -8.62
C THR A 65 -9.21 -23.70 -9.63
N HIS A 66 -9.55 -23.05 -10.75
CA HIS A 66 -9.93 -23.77 -11.95
C HIS A 66 -8.74 -24.67 -12.21
N ARG A 67 -8.85 -25.91 -11.73
CA ARG A 67 -7.88 -26.93 -12.04
C ARG A 67 -7.98 -27.03 -13.56
N PRO A 68 -6.90 -26.80 -14.30
CA PRO A 68 -6.95 -26.88 -15.75
C PRO A 68 -7.57 -28.24 -16.09
N PRO A 69 -8.54 -28.28 -17.02
CA PRO A 69 -9.12 -29.54 -17.45
C PRO A 69 -7.97 -30.47 -17.83
N PRO A 70 -8.04 -31.77 -17.47
CA PRO A 70 -7.13 -32.77 -17.97
C PRO A 70 -6.96 -32.63 -19.49
N PRO A 71 -5.73 -32.75 -20.02
CA PRO A 71 -5.51 -32.68 -21.46
C PRO A 71 -6.40 -33.71 -22.17
N GLY A 72 -7.17 -33.25 -23.16
CA GLY A 72 -8.11 -34.08 -23.91
C GLY A 72 -9.54 -34.10 -23.37
N GLN A 73 -9.83 -33.50 -22.20
CA GLN A 73 -11.21 -33.30 -21.76
C GLN A 73 -11.83 -32.11 -22.50
N LYS A 74 -12.90 -32.37 -23.26
CA LYS A 74 -13.71 -31.29 -23.85
C LYS A 74 -14.42 -30.57 -22.71
N LEU A 75 -14.22 -29.25 -22.64
CA LEU A 75 -14.94 -28.42 -21.69
C LEU A 75 -16.42 -28.35 -22.07
N ASP A 76 -17.29 -28.33 -21.07
CA ASP A 76 -18.68 -28.04 -21.31
C ASP A 76 -18.81 -26.64 -21.95
N PRO A 77 -19.69 -26.44 -22.96
CA PRO A 77 -19.84 -25.15 -23.62
C PRO A 77 -20.18 -23.99 -22.66
N GLU A 78 -20.94 -24.25 -21.59
CA GLU A 78 -21.28 -23.22 -20.60
C GLU A 78 -20.07 -22.86 -19.74
N GLU A 79 -19.29 -23.86 -19.30
CA GLU A 79 -18.05 -23.63 -18.54
C GLU A 79 -17.03 -22.87 -19.39
N LYS A 80 -16.89 -23.23 -20.67
CA LYS A 80 -16.03 -22.54 -21.62
C LYS A 80 -16.40 -21.06 -21.72
N LYS A 81 -17.68 -20.77 -21.94
CA LYS A 81 -18.19 -19.39 -22.03
C LYS A 81 -17.94 -18.60 -20.74
N ALA A 82 -18.18 -19.21 -19.58
CA ALA A 82 -17.93 -18.57 -18.29
C ALA A 82 -16.45 -18.21 -18.11
N LEU A 83 -15.53 -19.09 -18.54
CA LEU A 83 -14.09 -18.83 -18.49
C LEU A 83 -13.66 -17.74 -19.48
N GLU A 84 -14.27 -17.68 -20.66
CA GLU A 84 -14.05 -16.61 -21.63
C GLU A 84 -14.48 -15.25 -21.07
N GLU A 85 -15.66 -15.17 -20.47
CA GLU A 85 -16.16 -13.95 -19.84
C GLU A 85 -15.28 -13.52 -18.65
N ALA A 86 -14.82 -14.48 -17.84
CA ALA A 86 -13.91 -14.21 -16.73
C ALA A 86 -12.55 -13.69 -17.21
N ALA A 87 -11.98 -14.29 -18.26
CA ALA A 87 -10.74 -13.84 -18.87
C ALA A 87 -10.88 -12.45 -19.52
N ASP A 88 -12.00 -12.18 -20.20
CA ASP A 88 -12.30 -10.86 -20.76
C ASP A 88 -12.39 -9.80 -19.65
N ALA A 89 -13.14 -10.08 -18.59
CA ALA A 89 -13.24 -9.16 -17.45
C ALA A 89 -11.87 -8.87 -16.82
N GLN A 90 -11.05 -9.90 -16.63
CA GLN A 90 -9.69 -9.79 -16.09
C GLN A 90 -8.77 -8.96 -17.00
N TYR A 91 -8.83 -9.17 -18.32
CA TYR A 91 -8.08 -8.37 -19.30
C TYR A 91 -8.51 -6.91 -19.27
N ARG A 92 -9.83 -6.63 -19.29
CA ARG A 92 -10.36 -5.26 -19.24
C ARG A 92 -9.95 -4.53 -17.97
N LEU A 93 -9.87 -5.23 -16.85
CA LEU A 93 -9.37 -4.67 -15.59
C LEU A 93 -7.89 -4.27 -15.69
N ALA A 94 -7.06 -5.11 -16.32
CA ALA A 94 -5.66 -4.79 -16.56
C ALA A 94 -5.49 -3.58 -17.50
N GLU A 95 -6.25 -3.54 -18.60
CA GLU A 95 -6.29 -2.39 -19.52
C GLU A 95 -6.75 -1.10 -18.83
N TYR A 96 -7.74 -1.18 -17.93
CA TYR A 96 -8.17 -0.02 -17.14
C TYR A 96 -7.02 0.56 -16.30
N TYR A 97 -6.28 -0.27 -15.59
CA TYR A 97 -5.12 0.19 -14.82
C TYR A 97 -4.01 0.72 -15.71
N TYR A 98 -3.78 0.08 -16.86
CA TYR A 98 -2.80 0.52 -17.85
C TYR A 98 -3.12 1.92 -18.37
N GLN A 99 -4.36 2.16 -18.80
CA GLN A 99 -4.82 3.47 -19.30
C GLN A 99 -4.79 4.55 -18.23
N LYS A 100 -4.97 4.18 -16.96
CA LYS A 100 -4.83 5.11 -15.82
C LYS A 100 -3.37 5.47 -15.50
N GLY A 101 -2.40 4.74 -16.06
CA GLY A 101 -0.98 4.89 -15.76
C GLY A 101 -0.53 4.19 -14.48
N ASP A 102 -1.38 3.37 -13.86
CA ASP A 102 -1.03 2.56 -12.68
C ASP A 102 -0.35 1.26 -13.14
N LEU A 103 0.89 1.41 -13.63
CA LEU A 103 1.62 0.36 -14.34
C LEU A 103 1.87 -0.90 -13.50
N GLU A 104 2.14 -0.76 -12.20
CA GLU A 104 2.35 -1.92 -11.31
C GLU A 104 1.08 -2.74 -11.15
N ARG A 105 -0.09 -2.09 -10.98
CA ARG A 105 -1.37 -2.82 -10.91
C ARG A 105 -1.76 -3.44 -12.24
N ALA A 106 -1.54 -2.72 -13.34
CA ALA A 106 -1.78 -3.28 -14.68
C ALA A 106 -0.97 -4.57 -14.88
N ARG A 107 0.32 -4.54 -14.50
CA ARG A 107 1.20 -5.71 -14.54
C ARG A 107 0.66 -6.87 -13.70
N GLU A 108 0.25 -6.62 -12.46
CA GLU A 108 -0.31 -7.66 -11.59
C GLU A 108 -1.55 -8.33 -12.21
N GLU A 109 -2.48 -7.54 -12.77
CA GLU A 109 -3.71 -8.07 -13.37
C GLU A 109 -3.45 -8.84 -14.67
N TYR A 110 -2.47 -8.42 -15.48
CA TYR A 110 -2.03 -9.19 -16.65
C TYR A 110 -1.36 -10.52 -16.27
N VAL A 111 -0.54 -10.55 -15.23
CA VAL A 111 0.06 -11.79 -14.73
C VAL A 111 -1.04 -12.76 -14.27
N LYS A 112 -2.02 -12.27 -13.51
CA LYS A 112 -3.19 -13.09 -13.10
C LYS A 112 -3.96 -13.65 -14.30
N LEU A 113 -4.11 -12.88 -15.37
CA LEU A 113 -4.77 -13.36 -16.59
C LEU A 113 -4.01 -14.55 -17.19
N ILE A 114 -2.70 -14.44 -17.31
CA ILE A 114 -1.85 -15.49 -17.91
C ILE A 114 -1.81 -16.73 -17.02
N ASP A 115 -1.69 -16.55 -15.71
CA ASP A 115 -1.55 -17.65 -14.74
C ASP A 115 -2.86 -18.41 -14.54
N ASN A 116 -4.00 -17.70 -14.47
CA ASN A 116 -5.30 -18.31 -14.16
C ASN A 116 -6.01 -18.87 -15.41
N PHE A 117 -5.67 -18.37 -16.60
CA PHE A 117 -6.33 -18.77 -17.86
C PHE A 117 -5.33 -19.30 -18.92
N PRO A 118 -4.51 -20.32 -18.60
CA PRO A 118 -3.46 -20.79 -19.50
C PRO A 118 -4.03 -21.45 -20.78
N TYR A 119 -5.20 -22.07 -20.71
CA TYR A 119 -5.80 -22.87 -21.79
C TYR A 119 -6.63 -22.05 -22.79
N LEU A 120 -6.87 -20.76 -22.56
CA LEU A 120 -7.58 -19.90 -23.52
C LEU A 120 -6.80 -19.68 -24.83
N GLU A 121 -5.53 -20.07 -24.86
CA GLU A 121 -4.64 -19.95 -26.01
C GLU A 121 -5.14 -20.72 -27.26
N LEU A 122 -5.90 -21.81 -27.06
CA LEU A 122 -6.34 -22.68 -28.17
C LEU A 122 -7.51 -22.14 -29.00
N ASP A 123 -8.33 -21.23 -28.49
CA ASP A 123 -9.49 -20.67 -29.21
C ASP A 123 -9.53 -19.13 -29.21
N TYR A 124 -8.81 -18.48 -28.28
CA TYR A 124 -8.89 -17.05 -28.02
C TYR A 124 -7.50 -16.40 -27.83
N GLY A 125 -6.45 -17.02 -28.41
CA GLY A 125 -5.03 -16.67 -28.24
C GLY A 125 -4.69 -15.18 -28.30
N PHE A 126 -5.49 -14.39 -29.01
CA PHE A 126 -5.34 -12.95 -29.13
C PHE A 126 -5.16 -12.22 -27.78
N ARG A 127 -5.99 -12.49 -26.77
CA ARG A 127 -5.91 -11.75 -25.49
C ARG A 127 -4.70 -12.12 -24.66
N ARG A 128 -4.22 -13.37 -24.75
CA ARG A 128 -3.05 -13.82 -24.01
C ARG A 128 -1.77 -13.27 -24.65
N ASP A 129 -1.68 -13.31 -25.96
CA ASP A 129 -0.54 -12.73 -26.71
C ASP A 129 -0.47 -11.23 -26.50
N GLU A 130 -1.61 -10.54 -26.56
CA GLU A 130 -1.69 -9.11 -26.22
C GLU A 130 -1.27 -8.84 -24.77
N ALA A 131 -1.74 -9.64 -23.80
CA ALA A 131 -1.36 -9.48 -22.41
C ALA A 131 0.16 -9.65 -22.21
N TRP A 132 0.79 -10.61 -22.90
CA TRP A 132 2.26 -10.75 -22.91
C TRP A 132 2.96 -9.55 -23.53
N ALA A 133 2.45 -9.05 -24.66
CA ALA A 133 2.99 -7.86 -25.32
C ALA A 133 2.91 -6.65 -24.40
N ARG A 134 1.75 -6.45 -23.74
CA ARG A 134 1.53 -5.41 -22.73
C ARG A 134 2.45 -5.55 -21.53
N LEU A 135 2.64 -6.76 -21.00
CA LEU A 135 3.57 -6.99 -19.89
C LEU A 135 5.00 -6.62 -20.26
N LYS A 136 5.44 -6.97 -21.47
CA LYS A 136 6.77 -6.60 -21.96
C LYS A 136 6.92 -5.08 -22.04
N GLU A 137 5.91 -4.39 -22.56
CA GLU A 137 5.84 -2.92 -22.62
C GLU A 137 5.89 -2.29 -21.23
N ILE A 138 5.03 -2.75 -20.30
CA ILE A 138 4.97 -2.26 -18.93
C ILE A 138 6.31 -2.46 -18.20
N ASN A 139 6.91 -3.64 -18.30
CA ASN A 139 8.19 -3.93 -17.67
C ASN A 139 9.31 -3.00 -18.20
N LYS A 140 9.29 -2.67 -19.50
CA LYS A 140 10.21 -1.70 -20.09
C LYS A 140 10.01 -0.30 -19.51
N MET A 141 8.76 0.15 -19.37
CA MET A 141 8.43 1.47 -18.80
C MET A 141 8.85 1.56 -17.33
N LEU A 142 8.53 0.54 -16.53
CA LEU A 142 8.91 0.47 -15.11
C LEU A 142 10.44 0.46 -14.92
N ALA A 143 11.18 -0.22 -15.80
CA ALA A 143 12.64 -0.19 -15.78
C ALA A 143 13.19 1.22 -16.07
N ALA A 144 12.64 1.90 -17.07
CA ALA A 144 13.03 3.27 -17.40
C ALA A 144 12.75 4.26 -16.25
N GLU A 145 11.61 4.13 -15.57
CA GLU A 145 11.27 4.94 -14.39
C GLU A 145 12.28 4.72 -13.25
N LYS A 146 12.66 3.47 -12.98
CA LYS A 146 13.68 3.14 -11.97
C LYS A 146 15.03 3.75 -12.31
N GLU A 147 15.46 3.68 -13.57
CA GLU A 147 16.71 4.31 -14.01
C GLU A 147 16.67 5.84 -13.83
N ALA A 148 15.57 6.48 -14.22
CA ALA A 148 15.40 7.92 -14.05
C ALA A 148 15.44 8.33 -12.58
N ALA A 149 14.78 7.56 -11.70
CA ALA A 149 14.81 7.77 -10.26
C ALA A 149 16.24 7.69 -9.69
N THR A 150 17.07 6.77 -10.17
CA THR A 150 18.47 6.67 -9.70
C THR A 150 19.38 7.81 -10.17
N ARG A 151 19.14 8.39 -11.36
CA ARG A 151 19.94 9.50 -11.90
C ARG A 151 19.64 10.84 -11.25
N GLY A 152 18.41 11.03 -10.76
CA GLY A 152 17.96 12.27 -10.12
C GLY A 152 18.40 12.46 -8.66
N VAL A 153 19.09 11.48 -8.07
CA VAL A 153 19.62 11.59 -6.70
C VAL A 153 20.99 12.26 -6.77
N PRO A 154 21.14 13.54 -6.37
CA PRO A 154 22.47 14.14 -6.23
C PRO A 154 23.24 13.34 -5.18
N LYS A 155 24.42 12.86 -5.57
CA LYS A 155 25.35 12.17 -4.66
C LYS A 155 25.94 13.12 -3.63
#